data_AF-A0A7W7K3R2-F1
#
_entry.id   AF-A0A7W7K3R2-F1
#
_cell.length_a   1.000
_cell.length_b   1.000
_cell.length_c   1.000
_cell.angle_alpha   90.00
_cell.angle_beta   90.00
_cell.angle_gamma   90.00
#
_symmetry.space_group_name_H-M   'P 1'
#
loop_
_entity.id
_entity.type
_entity.pdbx_description
1 polymer ?
#
loop_
_entity_poly.entity_id
_entity_poly.type
_entity_poly.pdbx_seq_one_letter_code
_entity_poly.pdbx_strand_id
1 'polypeptide(L)'
;MSPFSPLLVLVVREAGLRSTLIARLSMAGADLVTIDNIDDPRIQRWLAKGPVLILDQAALQAREGGEAALRADPRWRAITVIGGVAENPAYPPHIPAADAATEIEAMLPGWGYPER
;
A
#
# COMPACT_ATOMS: atom_id res chain seq x y z
N MET A 1 -15.37 -19.79 4.24
CA MET A 1 -14.12 -19.08 4.58
C MET A 1 -14.43 -17.60 4.57
N SER A 2 -14.28 -16.90 5.70
CA SER A 2 -14.36 -15.43 5.67
C SER A 2 -13.29 -14.91 4.71
N PRO A 3 -13.60 -13.94 3.84
CA PRO A 3 -12.60 -13.35 2.97
C PRO A 3 -11.53 -12.73 3.87
N PHE A 4 -10.30 -13.21 3.72
CA PHE A 4 -9.16 -12.64 4.42
C PHE A 4 -8.94 -11.22 3.91
N SER A 5 -9.32 -10.22 4.70
CA SER A 5 -9.04 -8.82 4.37
C SER A 5 -7.59 -8.53 4.77
N PRO A 6 -6.69 -8.22 3.82
CA PRO A 6 -5.31 -7.95 4.14
C PRO A 6 -5.19 -6.65 4.96
N LEU A 7 -4.16 -6.58 5.81
CA LEU A 7 -3.81 -5.32 6.48
C LEU A 7 -3.20 -4.36 5.46
N LEU A 8 -3.78 -3.17 5.33
CA LEU A 8 -3.20 -2.08 4.55
C LEU A 8 -2.20 -1.30 5.41
N VAL A 9 -0.99 -1.13 4.90
CA VAL A 9 0.05 -0.33 5.54
C VAL A 9 0.26 0.93 4.70
N LEU A 10 -0.16 2.07 5.24
CA LEU A 10 -0.10 3.36 4.57
C LEU A 10 1.18 4.11 4.97
N VAL A 11 2.00 4.44 3.97
CA VAL A 11 3.19 5.29 4.08
C VAL A 11 3.02 6.48 3.14
N VAL A 12 2.19 7.43 3.57
CA VAL A 12 1.81 8.61 2.78
C VAL A 12 2.30 9.86 3.50
N ARG A 13 3.18 10.62 2.85
CA ARG A 13 3.77 11.85 3.40
C ARG A 13 2.87 13.05 3.23
N GLU A 14 2.05 13.09 2.18
CA GLU A 14 1.07 14.15 1.99
C GLU A 14 -0.08 14.03 3.00
N ALA A 15 -0.17 14.99 3.93
CA ALA A 15 -1.12 14.93 5.05
C ALA A 15 -2.60 14.94 4.62
N GLY A 16 -2.93 15.70 3.56
CA GLY A 16 -4.29 15.80 3.01
C GLY A 16 -4.75 14.48 2.38
N LEU A 17 -3.92 13.94 1.49
CA LEU A 17 -4.12 12.61 0.90
C LEU A 17 -4.22 11.51 1.96
N ARG A 18 -3.27 11.47 2.92
CA ARG A 18 -3.27 10.47 3.99
C ARG A 18 -4.57 10.49 4.78
N SER A 19 -5.03 11.66 5.21
CA SER A 19 -6.28 11.82 5.97
C SER A 19 -7.49 11.34 5.16
N THR A 20 -7.53 11.67 3.87
CA THR A 20 -8.61 11.27 2.96
C THR A 20 -8.65 9.74 2.78
N LEU A 21 -7.49 9.12 2.59
CA LEU A 21 -7.37 7.66 2.44
C LEU A 21 -7.82 6.94 3.71
N ILE A 22 -7.35 7.37 4.87
CA ILE A 22 -7.77 6.79 6.16
C ILE A 22 -9.29 6.86 6.29
N ALA A 23 -9.88 8.03 6.08
CA ALA A 23 -11.32 8.21 6.23
C ALA A 23 -12.12 7.31 5.29
N ARG A 24 -11.83 7.34 3.97
CA ARG A 24 -12.59 6.58 2.97
C ARG A 24 -12.39 5.07 3.11
N LEU A 25 -11.15 4.61 3.28
CA LEU A 25 -10.86 3.18 3.41
C LEU A 25 -11.39 2.59 4.73
N SER A 26 -11.35 3.34 5.83
CA SER A 26 -11.99 2.92 7.08
C SER A 26 -13.51 2.86 6.95
N MET A 27 -14.15 3.80 6.24
CA MET A 27 -15.59 3.74 5.95
C MET A 27 -15.95 2.53 5.07
N ALA A 28 -15.06 2.13 4.17
CA ALA A 28 -15.18 0.91 3.38
C ALA A 28 -14.88 -0.39 4.17
N GLY A 29 -14.50 -0.28 5.45
CA GLY A 29 -14.25 -1.41 6.34
C GLY A 29 -12.86 -2.03 6.23
N ALA A 30 -11.88 -1.34 5.62
CA ALA A 30 -10.52 -1.84 5.50
C ALA A 30 -9.77 -1.86 6.86
N ASP A 31 -9.04 -2.95 7.13
CA ASP A 31 -8.06 -3.01 8.22
C ASP A 31 -6.80 -2.25 7.76
N LEU A 32 -6.49 -1.12 8.39
CA LEU A 32 -5.38 -0.28 7.97
C LEU A 32 -4.57 0.26 9.16
N VAL A 33 -3.28 0.45 8.92
CA VAL A 33 -2.34 1.12 9.82
C VAL A 33 -1.55 2.15 9.05
N THR A 34 -1.12 3.19 9.76
CA THR A 34 -0.25 4.24 9.20
C THR A 34 1.11 4.15 9.88
N ILE A 35 2.17 4.29 9.09
CA ILE A 35 3.54 4.39 9.57
C ILE A 35 4.25 5.48 8.77
N ASP A 36 5.21 6.16 9.40
CA ASP A 36 5.97 7.23 8.75
C ASP A 36 7.13 6.70 7.90
N ASN A 37 7.57 5.46 8.19
CA ASN A 37 8.72 4.83 7.55
C ASN A 37 8.42 3.36 7.21
N ILE A 38 8.77 2.95 5.99
CA ILE A 38 8.66 1.59 5.48
C ILE A 38 9.58 0.58 6.19
N ASP A 39 10.58 1.05 6.93
CA ASP A 39 11.47 0.20 7.73
C ASP A 39 11.12 0.20 9.23
N ASP A 40 9.90 0.65 9.56
CA ASP A 40 9.39 0.63 10.94
C ASP A 40 9.38 -0.82 11.50
N PRO A 41 10.06 -1.08 12.63
CA PRO A 41 10.10 -2.41 13.24
C PRO A 41 8.72 -2.98 13.58
N ARG A 42 7.69 -2.14 13.74
CA ARG A 42 6.30 -2.56 13.99
C ARG A 42 5.74 -3.42 12.86
N ILE A 43 6.23 -3.29 11.63
CA ILE A 43 5.82 -4.10 10.47
C ILE A 43 6.01 -5.59 10.72
N GLN A 44 7.03 -5.98 11.49
CA GLN A 44 7.32 -7.37 11.82
C GLN A 44 6.12 -8.08 12.48
N ARG A 45 5.31 -7.33 13.25
CA ARG A 45 4.11 -7.85 13.92
C ARG A 45 2.98 -8.17 12.95
N TRP A 46 3.04 -7.63 11.74
CA TRP A 46 1.97 -7.72 10.75
C TRP A 46 2.29 -8.68 9.61
N LEU A 47 3.50 -9.23 9.53
CA LEU A 47 3.89 -10.13 8.44
C LEU A 47 2.95 -11.33 8.30
N ALA A 48 2.48 -11.88 9.42
CA ALA A 48 1.50 -12.97 9.43
C ALA A 48 0.15 -12.60 8.80
N LYS A 49 -0.16 -11.29 8.71
CA LYS A 49 -1.38 -10.78 8.05
C LYS A 49 -1.19 -10.57 6.54
N GLY A 50 -0.02 -10.87 5.96
CA GLY A 50 0.27 -10.63 4.54
C GLY A 50 -0.01 -9.18 4.12
N PRO A 51 0.70 -8.21 4.72
CA PRO A 51 0.36 -6.80 4.61
C PRO A 51 0.53 -6.30 3.17
N VAL A 52 -0.36 -5.39 2.75
CA VAL A 52 -0.29 -4.67 1.49
C VAL A 52 0.24 -3.27 1.74
N LEU A 53 1.27 -2.88 1.02
CA LEU A 53 1.88 -1.56 1.13
C LEU A 53 1.19 -0.58 0.18
N ILE A 54 0.80 0.57 0.72
CA ILE A 54 0.32 1.71 -0.05
C ILE A 54 1.21 2.89 0.31
N LEU A 55 1.93 3.45 -0.67
CA LEU A 55 2.82 4.58 -0.43
C LEU A 55 2.65 5.66 -1.49
N ASP A 56 2.92 6.93 -1.14
CA ASP A 56 2.96 8.00 -2.13
C ASP A 56 4.34 8.14 -2.77
N GLN A 57 4.38 8.87 -3.89
CA GLN A 57 5.64 9.14 -4.61
C GLN A 57 6.71 9.76 -3.70
N ALA A 58 6.33 10.61 -2.75
CA ALA A 58 7.26 11.23 -1.82
C ALA A 58 7.91 10.22 -0.87
N ALA A 59 7.15 9.22 -0.39
CA ALA A 59 7.70 8.11 0.40
C ALA A 59 8.61 7.21 -0.45
N LEU A 60 8.23 6.93 -1.70
CA LEU A 60 9.05 6.14 -2.63
C LEU A 60 10.42 6.80 -2.90
N GLN A 61 10.42 8.10 -3.20
CA GLN A 61 11.65 8.85 -3.49
C GLN A 61 12.61 8.95 -2.29
N ALA A 62 12.10 8.79 -1.08
CA ALA A 62 12.92 8.77 0.13
C ALA A 62 13.54 7.41 0.44
N ARG A 63 13.16 6.34 -0.29
CA ARG A 63 13.68 4.99 -0.10
C ARG A 63 14.90 4.78 -0.99
N GLU A 64 15.98 4.29 -0.38
CA GLU A 64 17.15 3.85 -1.12
C GLU A 64 16.80 2.67 -2.06
N GLY A 65 17.23 2.74 -3.31
CA GLY A 65 16.94 1.73 -4.33
C GLY A 65 15.53 1.77 -4.93
N GLY A 66 14.68 2.73 -4.54
CA GLY A 66 13.42 3.06 -5.21
C GLY A 66 12.47 1.86 -5.42
N GLU A 67 11.85 1.80 -6.60
CA GLU A 67 10.88 0.73 -6.94
C GLU A 67 11.53 -0.66 -6.96
N ALA A 68 12.77 -0.76 -7.41
CA ALA A 68 13.50 -2.03 -7.46
C ALA A 68 13.64 -2.64 -6.05
N ALA A 69 13.99 -1.82 -5.06
CA ALA A 69 14.08 -2.24 -3.66
C ALA A 69 12.72 -2.61 -3.05
N LEU A 70 11.61 -2.05 -3.54
CA LEU A 70 10.27 -2.48 -3.13
C LEU A 70 9.90 -3.84 -3.73
N ARG A 71 10.18 -4.04 -5.01
CA ARG A 71 9.85 -5.29 -5.71
C ARG A 71 10.61 -6.49 -5.13
N ALA A 72 11.84 -6.27 -4.67
CA ALA A 72 12.65 -7.32 -4.05
C ALA A 72 12.27 -7.61 -2.58
N ASP A 73 11.37 -6.85 -1.97
CA ASP A 73 11.06 -6.92 -0.55
C ASP A 73 9.95 -7.95 -0.26
N PRO A 74 10.27 -9.10 0.35
CA PRO A 74 9.31 -10.19 0.55
C PRO A 74 8.30 -9.91 1.68
N ARG A 75 8.44 -8.79 2.40
CA ARG A 75 7.52 -8.41 3.49
C ARG A 75 6.12 -8.10 2.97
N TRP A 76 6.03 -7.61 1.74
CA TRP A 76 4.79 -7.09 1.17
C TRP A 76 4.13 -8.14 0.29
N ARG A 77 2.85 -8.40 0.56
CA ARG A 77 2.03 -9.25 -0.30
C ARG A 77 1.76 -8.58 -1.65
N ALA A 78 1.48 -7.28 -1.60
CA ALA A 78 1.29 -6.41 -2.75
C ALA A 78 1.73 -4.99 -2.38
N ILE A 79 1.99 -4.18 -3.40
CA ILE A 79 2.49 -2.80 -3.30
C ILE A 79 1.74 -1.97 -4.32
N THR A 80 1.28 -0.78 -3.94
CA THR A 80 0.73 0.23 -4.84
C THR A 80 1.31 1.59 -4.52
N VAL A 81 1.74 2.32 -5.54
CA VAL A 81 2.28 3.68 -5.42
C VAL A 81 1.22 4.69 -5.83
N ILE A 82 1.07 5.77 -5.07
CA ILE A 82 0.17 6.88 -5.39
C ILE A 82 0.97 8.02 -6.01
N GLY A 83 0.59 8.38 -7.23
CA GLY A 83 1.24 9.39 -8.05
C GLY A 83 2.54 8.89 -8.70
N GLY A 84 3.25 9.83 -9.34
CA GLY A 84 4.47 9.53 -10.09
C GLY A 84 4.22 8.76 -11.38
N VAL A 85 5.32 8.36 -12.02
CA VAL A 85 5.33 7.54 -13.23
C VAL A 85 6.08 6.27 -12.88
N ALA A 86 5.46 5.11 -13.13
CA ALA A 86 6.07 3.82 -12.85
C ALA A 86 7.36 3.66 -13.67
N GLU A 87 8.45 3.25 -13.03
CA GLU A 87 9.67 2.86 -13.73
C GLU A 87 9.45 1.57 -14.55
N ASN A 88 8.57 0.69 -14.05
CA ASN A 88 8.12 -0.50 -14.77
C ASN A 88 6.59 -0.60 -14.75
N PRO A 89 5.92 -0.59 -15.92
CA PRO A 89 4.47 -0.65 -15.98
C PRO A 89 3.86 -1.97 -15.46
N ALA A 90 4.67 -3.02 -15.27
CA ALA A 90 4.18 -4.29 -14.75
C ALA A 90 3.90 -4.26 -13.24
N TYR A 91 4.82 -3.70 -12.43
CA TYR A 91 4.70 -3.69 -10.97
C TYR A 91 5.84 -2.87 -10.27
N PRO A 92 5.56 -2.11 -9.20
CA PRO A 92 4.24 -1.87 -8.60
C PRO A 92 3.36 -0.95 -9.48
N PRO A 93 2.02 -1.10 -9.45
CA PRO A 93 1.13 -0.15 -10.12
C PRO A 93 1.24 1.24 -9.50
N HIS A 94 1.20 2.25 -10.35
CA HIS A 94 1.08 3.66 -9.97
C HIS A 94 -0.35 4.12 -10.26
N ILE A 95 -1.03 4.65 -9.24
CA ILE A 95 -2.39 5.18 -9.37
C ILE A 95 -2.41 6.69 -9.19
N PRO A 96 -3.28 7.44 -9.90
CA PRO A 96 -3.40 8.88 -9.72
C PRO A 96 -3.82 9.24 -8.28
N ALA A 97 -3.22 10.31 -7.72
CA ALA A 97 -3.60 10.78 -6.39
C ALA A 97 -5.05 11.23 -6.28
N ALA A 98 -5.61 11.79 -7.37
CA ALA A 98 -7.00 12.25 -7.43
C ALA A 98 -8.01 11.10 -7.23
N ASP A 99 -7.68 9.90 -7.70
CA ASP A 99 -8.57 8.74 -7.71
C ASP A 99 -8.13 7.65 -6.71
N ALA A 100 -7.08 7.91 -5.93
CA ALA A 100 -6.38 6.89 -5.15
C ALA A 100 -7.29 6.07 -4.23
N ALA A 101 -8.20 6.73 -3.50
CA ALA A 101 -9.12 6.03 -2.60
C ALA A 101 -10.04 5.07 -3.37
N THR A 102 -10.65 5.54 -4.46
CA THR A 102 -11.55 4.75 -5.31
C THR A 102 -10.82 3.54 -5.91
N GLU A 103 -9.62 3.76 -6.44
CA GLU A 103 -8.80 2.69 -7.03
C GLU A 103 -8.39 1.65 -5.97
N ILE A 104 -7.93 2.10 -4.80
CA ILE A 104 -7.58 1.20 -3.70
C ILE A 104 -8.80 0.41 -3.23
N GLU A 105 -9.97 1.04 -3.08
CA GLU A 105 -11.24 0.37 -2.74
C GLU A 105 -11.59 -0.72 -3.76
N ALA A 106 -11.43 -0.43 -5.05
CA ALA A 106 -11.67 -1.40 -6.12
C ALA A 106 -10.67 -2.57 -6.11
N MET A 107 -9.45 -2.35 -5.59
CA MET A 107 -8.43 -3.40 -5.43
C MET A 107 -8.67 -4.28 -4.20
N LEU A 108 -9.43 -3.84 -3.18
CA LEU A 108 -9.64 -4.60 -1.93
C LEU A 108 -10.16 -6.04 -2.14
N PRO A 109 -11.15 -6.29 -3.02
CA PRO A 109 -11.62 -7.66 -3.27
C PRO A 109 -10.57 -8.54 -3.95
N GLY A 110 -9.68 -7.94 -4.77
CA GLY A 110 -8.68 -8.62 -5.58
C GLY A 110 -7.33 -8.84 -4.90
N TRP A 111 -7.02 -8.14 -3.81
CA TRP A 111 -5.82 -8.40 -3.00
C TRP A 111 -5.90 -9.69 -2.16
N GLY A 112 -7.03 -10.38 -2.23
CA GLY A 112 -7.18 -11.77 -1.83
C GLY A 112 -6.88 -12.75 -2.97
N TYR A 113 -5.62 -12.93 -3.37
CA TYR A 113 -5.21 -14.16 -4.08
C TYR A 113 -4.69 -15.21 -3.08
N PRO A 114 -5.46 -16.26 -2.74
CA PRO A 114 -4.98 -17.62 -2.94
C PRO A 114 -4.95 -17.85 -4.47
N GLU A 115 -3.92 -18.37 -5.11
CA GLU A 115 -3.29 -19.66 -4.88
C GLU A 115 -1.81 -19.57 -5.33
N ARG A 116 -0.92 -20.13 -4.53
CA ARG A 116 0.37 -20.62 -5.02
C ARG A 116 0.14 -21.89 -5.81
#